data_AF-A0A7Y3ZXQ6-F1
#
_entry.id   AF-A0A7Y3ZXQ6-F1
#
_cell.length_a   1.000
_cell.length_b   1.000
_cell.length_c   1.000
_cell.angle_alpha   90.00
_cell.angle_beta   90.00
_cell.angle_gamma   90.00
#
_symmetry.space_group_name_H-M   'P 1'
#
loop_
_entity.id
_entity.type
_entity.pdbx_description
1 polymer ?
#
loop_
_entity_poly.entity_id
_entity_poly.type
_entity_poly.pdbx_seq_one_letter_code
_entity_poly.pdbx_strand_id
1 'polypeptide(L)'
;MEHKEFSELVIALCKQDSLPQVLELLKVSEDEEIAQAALSLAGQFALAEVEGEQRIYHVTIEDNPEGEDQEYIEHIMNEGDDVVRFVAWFFEVMFDVKRKETYQAAGKTFQQPKR
;
A
#
# COMPACT_ATOMS: atom_id res chain seq x y z
N MET A 1 12.26 -6.37 -11.72
CA MET A 1 12.75 -6.95 -10.45
C MET A 1 12.78 -8.48 -10.50
N GLU A 2 13.83 -9.13 -9.99
CA GLU A 2 13.85 -10.59 -9.82
C GLU A 2 13.03 -11.03 -8.58
N HIS A 3 12.46 -12.24 -8.58
CA HIS A 3 11.63 -12.77 -7.47
C HIS A 3 12.31 -12.70 -6.09
N LYS A 4 13.64 -12.80 -6.06
CA LYS A 4 14.43 -12.76 -4.83
C LYS A 4 14.49 -11.33 -4.26
N GLU A 5 14.76 -10.35 -5.11
CA GLU A 5 14.78 -8.93 -4.74
C GLU A 5 13.40 -8.48 -4.23
N PHE A 6 12.33 -8.94 -4.86
CA PHE A 6 10.95 -8.69 -4.41
C PHE A 6 10.71 -9.21 -3.01
N SER A 7 11.11 -10.46 -2.75
CA SER A 7 10.92 -11.06 -1.44
C SER A 7 11.70 -10.34 -0.34
N GLU A 8 12.96 -9.98 -0.62
CA GLU A 8 13.80 -9.24 0.33
C GLU A 8 13.22 -7.85 0.63
N LEU A 9 12.75 -7.14 -0.39
CA LEU A 9 12.09 -5.85 -0.25
C LEU A 9 10.80 -5.97 0.57
N VAL A 10 9.90 -6.89 0.22
CA VAL A 10 8.65 -7.11 0.95
C VAL A 10 8.90 -7.44 2.42
N ILE A 11 9.91 -8.27 2.71
CA ILE A 11 10.30 -8.58 4.09
C ILE A 11 10.81 -7.32 4.81
N ALA A 12 11.64 -6.49 4.17
CA ALA A 12 12.14 -5.26 4.75
C ALA A 12 11.03 -4.23 5.04
N LEU A 13 10.05 -4.13 4.14
CA LEU A 13 8.86 -3.30 4.29
C LEU A 13 7.97 -3.80 5.44
N CYS A 14 7.79 -5.11 5.55
CA CYS A 14 6.98 -5.73 6.61
C CYS A 14 7.61 -5.67 8.01
N LYS A 15 8.86 -5.19 8.14
CA LYS A 15 9.51 -4.91 9.43
C LYS A 15 9.21 -3.52 9.96
N GLN A 16 8.62 -2.64 9.16
CA GLN A 16 8.23 -1.31 9.62
C GLN A 16 6.94 -1.39 10.44
N ASP A 17 6.75 -0.44 11.36
CA ASP A 17 5.63 -0.43 12.29
C ASP A 17 4.41 0.33 11.74
N SER A 18 4.59 1.14 10.69
CA SER A 18 3.55 2.03 10.20
C SER A 18 3.64 2.30 8.70
N LEU A 19 2.49 2.59 8.07
CA LEU A 19 2.40 2.94 6.66
C LEU A 19 3.34 4.09 6.26
N PRO A 20 3.45 5.21 7.00
CA PRO A 20 4.37 6.28 6.63
C PRO A 20 5.83 5.80 6.56
N GLN A 21 6.29 4.95 7.48
CA GLN A 21 7.65 4.40 7.45
C GLN A 21 7.87 3.49 6.23
N VAL A 22 6.87 2.66 5.89
CA VAL A 22 6.93 1.83 4.68
C VAL A 22 7.02 2.71 3.44
N LEU A 23 6.19 3.75 3.36
CA LEU A 23 6.16 4.66 2.22
C LEU A 23 7.50 5.40 2.06
N GLU A 24 8.10 5.87 3.15
CA GLU A 24 9.44 6.47 3.12
C GLU A 24 10.50 5.49 2.61
N LEU A 25 10.43 4.22 3.03
CA LEU A 25 11.36 3.19 2.55
C LEU A 25 11.18 2.91 1.05
N LEU A 26 9.93 2.88 0.56
CA LEU A 26 9.62 2.70 -0.86
C LEU A 26 10.16 3.87 -1.72
N LYS A 27 10.04 5.12 -1.23
CA LYS A 27 10.55 6.31 -1.94
C LYS A 27 12.07 6.29 -2.16
N VAL A 28 12.80 5.64 -1.27
CA VAL A 28 14.28 5.49 -1.36
C VAL A 28 14.69 4.12 -1.89
N SER A 29 13.75 3.36 -2.46
CA SER A 29 14.03 2.08 -3.09
C SER A 29 15.03 2.25 -4.23
N GLU A 30 15.93 1.28 -4.38
CA GLU A 30 16.89 1.23 -5.50
C GLU A 30 16.18 1.00 -6.84
N ASP A 31 14.98 0.44 -6.80
CA ASP A 31 14.10 0.28 -7.95
C ASP A 31 13.35 1.60 -8.23
N GLU A 32 13.70 2.24 -9.35
CA GLU A 32 13.14 3.54 -9.74
C GLU A 32 11.62 3.48 -9.95
N GLU A 33 11.08 2.37 -10.47
CA GLU A 33 9.65 2.23 -10.68
C GLU A 33 8.89 2.26 -9.34
N ILE A 34 9.46 1.63 -8.30
CA ILE A 34 8.90 1.65 -6.95
C ILE A 34 9.02 3.02 -6.31
N ALA A 35 10.20 3.65 -6.42
CA ALA A 35 10.42 4.97 -5.86
C ALA A 35 9.44 5.99 -6.45
N GLN A 36 9.27 5.98 -7.78
CA GLN A 36 8.31 6.84 -8.47
C GLN A 36 6.86 6.54 -8.06
N ALA A 37 6.48 5.27 -7.99
CA ALA A 37 5.16 4.86 -7.54
C ALA A 37 4.85 5.36 -6.12
N ALA A 38 5.79 5.20 -5.18
CA ALA A 38 5.63 5.65 -3.81
C ALA A 38 5.63 7.18 -3.66
N LEU A 39 6.39 7.89 -4.50
CA LEU A 39 6.36 9.34 -4.56
C LEU A 39 5.00 9.85 -5.05
N SER A 40 4.38 9.18 -6.03
CA SER A 40 3.04 9.52 -6.54
C SER A 40 1.96 9.42 -5.45
N LEU A 41 2.09 8.42 -4.56
CA LEU A 41 1.16 8.21 -3.45
C LEU A 41 1.39 9.17 -2.26
N ALA A 42 2.49 9.91 -2.26
CA ALA A 42 2.82 10.80 -1.16
C ALA A 42 1.80 11.95 -1.06
N GLY A 43 1.12 12.06 0.08
CA GLY A 43 0.06 13.06 0.28
C GLY A 43 -1.33 12.61 -0.17
N GLN A 44 -1.46 11.39 -0.71
CA GLN A 44 -2.75 10.79 -1.08
C GLN A 44 -3.33 9.89 0.03
N PHE A 45 -2.85 10.02 1.27
CA PHE A 45 -3.38 9.24 2.39
C PHE A 45 -4.08 10.14 3.40
N ALA A 46 -5.27 9.72 3.82
CA ALA A 46 -6.07 10.38 4.84
C ALA A 46 -6.29 9.44 6.03
N LEU A 47 -6.20 9.99 7.24
CA LEU A 47 -6.52 9.28 8.47
C LEU A 47 -7.87 9.78 9.00
N ALA A 48 -8.78 8.86 9.30
CA ALA A 48 -10.07 9.19 9.91
C ALA A 48 -10.42 8.22 11.03
N GLU A 49 -11.00 8.72 12.11
CA GLU A 49 -11.50 7.88 13.20
C GLU A 49 -12.92 7.41 12.87
N VAL A 50 -13.13 6.09 12.87
CA VAL A 50 -14.44 5.46 12.63
C VAL A 50 -14.65 4.40 13.70
N GLU A 51 -15.73 4.53 14.48
CA GLU A 51 -16.09 3.59 15.54
C GLU A 51 -14.97 3.38 16.61
N GLY A 52 -14.13 4.41 16.82
CA GLY A 52 -13.00 4.35 17.74
C GLY A 52 -11.74 3.70 17.16
N GLU A 53 -11.75 3.34 15.87
CA GLU A 53 -10.57 2.86 15.14
C GLU A 53 -10.04 3.96 14.23
N GLN A 54 -8.73 4.20 14.23
CA GLN A 54 -8.10 5.07 13.25
C GLN A 54 -7.95 4.29 11.94
N ARG A 55 -8.66 4.70 10.90
CA ARG A 55 -8.64 4.08 9.57
C ARG A 55 -7.82 4.93 8.62
N ILE A 56 -6.97 4.28 7.84
CA ILE A 56 -6.14 4.92 6.82
C ILE A 56 -6.75 4.63 5.45
N TYR A 57 -7.01 5.71 4.72
CA TYR A 57 -7.60 5.69 3.39
C TYR A 57 -6.61 6.24 2.36
N HIS A 58 -6.63 5.69 1.16
CA HIS A 58 -6.01 6.27 -0.02
C HIS A 58 -7.05 7.08 -0.78
N VAL A 59 -6.71 8.31 -1.14
CA VAL A 59 -7.58 9.25 -1.83
C VAL A 59 -6.98 9.56 -3.20
N THR A 60 -7.72 9.22 -4.25
CA THR A 60 -7.36 9.51 -5.64
C THR A 60 -8.40 10.41 -6.26
N ILE A 61 -7.96 11.36 -7.08
CA ILE A 61 -8.86 12.20 -7.88
C ILE A 61 -8.69 11.75 -9.32
N GLU A 62 -9.76 11.26 -9.94
CA GLU A 62 -9.76 10.84 -11.33
C GLU A 62 -10.87 11.57 -12.09
N ASP A 63 -10.60 11.96 -13.33
CA ASP A 63 -11.59 12.54 -14.21
C ASP A 63 -12.61 11.46 -14.60
N ASN A 64 -13.89 11.70 -14.31
CA ASN A 64 -14.94 10.82 -14.79
C ASN A 64 -15.13 10.99 -16.33
N PRO A 65 -15.92 10.12 -17.00
CA PRO A 65 -16.17 10.22 -18.44
C PRO A 65 -16.82 11.53 -18.90
N GLU A 66 -17.36 12.32 -17.96
CA GLU A 66 -17.98 13.63 -18.20
C GLU A 66 -16.98 14.79 -18.01
N GLY A 67 -15.74 14.49 -17.59
CA GLY A 67 -14.68 15.46 -17.35
C GLY A 67 -14.79 16.17 -16.00
N GLU A 68 -15.52 15.60 -15.04
CA GLU A 68 -15.60 16.11 -13.66
C GLU A 68 -14.63 15.35 -12.75
N ASP A 69 -13.96 16.08 -11.86
CA ASP A 69 -13.09 15.51 -10.83
C ASP A 69 -13.92 14.65 -9.86
N GLN A 70 -13.66 13.34 -9.83
CA GLN A 70 -14.28 12.42 -8.90
C GLN A 70 -13.27 11.92 -7.86
N GLU A 71 -13.60 12.11 -6.59
CA GLU A 71 -12.78 11.61 -5.47
C GLU A 71 -13.11 10.14 -5.17
N TYR A 72 -12.09 9.29 -5.25
CA TYR A 72 -12.12 7.89 -4.89
C TYR A 72 -11.39 7.68 -3.57
N ILE A 73 -12.11 7.15 -2.59
CA ILE A 73 -11.59 6.86 -1.25
C ILE A 73 -11.56 5.35 -1.07
N GLU A 74 -10.37 4.79 -0.97
CA GLU A 74 -10.16 3.36 -0.71
C GLU A 74 -9.63 3.12 0.70
N HIS A 75 -10.24 2.18 1.43
CA HIS A 75 -9.75 1.79 2.75
C HIS A 75 -8.56 0.83 2.61
N ILE A 76 -7.42 1.23 3.17
CA ILE A 76 -6.16 0.49 3.04
C ILE A 76 -5.93 -0.42 4.25
N MET A 77 -5.95 0.17 5.45
CA MET A 77 -5.71 -0.51 6.72
C MET A 77 -6.11 0.37 7.89
N ASN A 78 -6.16 -0.20 9.10
CA ASN A 78 -6.30 0.58 10.33
C ASN A 78 -4.93 0.92 10.93
N GLU A 79 -4.86 1.91 11.79
CA GLU A 79 -3.68 2.15 12.62
C GLU A 79 -3.44 0.95 13.54
N GLY A 80 -2.20 0.46 13.59
CA GLY A 80 -1.85 -0.75 14.34
C GLY A 80 -2.14 -2.07 13.60
N ASP A 81 -2.76 -2.04 12.41
CA ASP A 81 -2.79 -3.22 11.55
C ASP A 81 -1.38 -3.55 11.03
N ASP A 82 -1.20 -4.81 10.65
CA ASP A 82 0.02 -5.26 9.99
C ASP A 82 0.22 -4.54 8.65
N VAL A 83 1.37 -3.87 8.50
CA VAL A 83 1.74 -3.12 7.29
C VAL A 83 1.76 -3.97 6.02
N VAL A 84 1.79 -5.30 6.14
CA VAL A 84 1.64 -6.22 4.99
C VAL A 84 0.37 -5.94 4.19
N ARG A 85 -0.69 -5.39 4.81
CA ARG A 85 -1.90 -4.96 4.10
C ARG A 85 -1.61 -3.84 3.11
N PHE A 86 -0.94 -2.79 3.57
CA PHE A 86 -0.50 -1.68 2.73
C PHE A 86 0.51 -2.15 1.67
N VAL A 87 1.51 -2.95 2.05
CA VAL A 87 2.51 -3.47 1.10
C VAL A 87 1.84 -4.29 0.01
N ALA A 88 0.89 -5.17 0.36
CA ALA A 88 0.14 -5.97 -0.61
C ALA A 88 -0.76 -5.11 -1.51
N TRP A 89 -1.42 -4.11 -0.95
CA TRP A 89 -2.22 -3.15 -1.72
C TRP A 89 -1.35 -2.35 -2.70
N PHE A 90 -0.21 -1.83 -2.25
CA PHE A 90 0.72 -1.05 -3.08
C PHE A 90 1.18 -1.85 -4.30
N PHE A 91 1.63 -3.08 -4.09
CA PHE A 91 2.10 -3.92 -5.20
C PHE A 91 0.97 -4.39 -6.13
N GLU A 92 -0.25 -4.53 -5.63
CA GLU A 92 -1.41 -4.83 -6.47
C GLU A 92 -1.80 -3.64 -7.34
N VAL A 93 -1.94 -2.45 -6.77
CA VAL A 93 -2.38 -1.25 -7.50
C VAL A 93 -1.30 -0.71 -8.44
N MET A 94 -0.04 -0.70 -8.00
CA MET A 94 1.04 -0.08 -8.77
C MET A 94 1.72 -1.05 -9.76
N PHE A 95 1.65 -2.36 -9.50
CA PHE A 95 2.41 -3.37 -10.26
C PHE A 95 1.59 -4.60 -10.68
N ASP A 96 0.27 -4.62 -10.44
CA ASP A 96 -0.63 -5.77 -10.72
C ASP A 96 -0.20 -7.09 -10.04
N VAL A 97 0.59 -7.00 -8.96
CA VAL A 97 1.03 -8.16 -8.20
C VAL A 97 -0.09 -8.61 -7.28
N LYS A 98 -0.48 -9.88 -7.36
CA LYS A 98 -1.57 -10.38 -6.51
C LYS A 98 -1.18 -10.25 -5.05
N ARG A 99 -2.08 -9.73 -4.21
CA ARG A 99 -1.86 -9.62 -2.75
C ARG A 99 -1.32 -10.90 -2.13
N LYS A 100 -1.81 -12.07 -2.56
CA LYS A 100 -1.34 -13.38 -2.08
C LYS A 100 0.17 -13.57 -2.26
N GLU A 101 0.74 -13.10 -3.36
CA GLU A 101 2.18 -13.21 -3.66
C GLU A 101 2.99 -12.34 -2.70
N THR A 102 2.54 -11.12 -2.44
CA THR A 102 3.15 -10.23 -1.45
C THR A 102 3.11 -10.84 -0.04
N TYR A 103 1.99 -11.44 0.35
CA TYR A 103 1.90 -12.12 1.66
C TYR A 103 2.85 -13.33 1.75
N GLN A 104 2.93 -14.13 0.68
CA GLN A 104 3.86 -15.26 0.62
C GLN A 104 5.32 -14.81 0.69
N ALA A 105 5.67 -13.73 -0.01
CA ALA A 105 7.00 -13.11 0.04
C ALA A 105 7.35 -12.61 1.45
N ALA A 106 6.37 -12.04 2.18
CA ALA A 106 6.53 -11.65 3.58
C ALA A 106 6.62 -12.84 4.57
N GLY A 107 6.43 -14.08 4.09
CA GLY A 107 6.29 -15.26 4.95
C GLY A 107 5.02 -15.25 5.81
N LYS A 108 4.01 -14.46 5.43
CA LYS A 108 2.75 -14.29 6.18
C LYS A 108 1.61 -15.06 5.51
N THR A 109 0.66 -15.52 6.32
CA THR A 109 -0.56 -16.14 5.79
C THR A 109 -1.51 -15.05 5.31
N PHE A 110 -1.88 -15.09 4.02
CA PHE A 110 -2.91 -14.22 3.48
C PHE A 110 -4.26 -14.52 4.15
N GLN A 111 -4.74 -13.59 4.96
CA GLN A 111 -6.12 -13.59 5.43
C GLN A 111 -6.90 -12.60 4.58
N GLN A 112 -7.82 -13.14 3.79
CA GLN A 112 -8.71 -12.32 2.99
C GLN A 112 -9.54 -11.44 3.95
N PRO A 113 -9.54 -10.10 3.78
CA PRO A 113 -10.41 -9.24 4.58
C PRO A 113 -11.85 -9.72 4.43
N LYS A 114 -12.57 -9.90 5.54
CA LYS A 114 -13.99 -10.23 5.47
C LYS A 114 -14.70 -9.05 4.80
N ARG A 115 -15.35 -9.32 3.66
CA ARG A 115 -16.25 -8.39 2.97
C ARG A 115 -17.41 -7.99 3.86
#